data_AF-A0A8J5JWW3-F1
#
_entry.id   AF-A0A8J5JWW3-F1
#
_cell.length_a   1.000
_cell.length_b   1.000
_cell.length_c   1.000
_cell.angle_alpha   90.00
_cell.angle_beta   90.00
_cell.angle_gamma   90.00
#
_symmetry.space_group_name_H-M   'P 1'
#
loop_
_entity.id
_entity.type
_entity.pdbx_description
1 polymer ?
#
loop_
_entity_poly.entity_id
_entity_poly.type
_entity_poly.pdbx_seq_one_letter_code
_entity_poly.pdbx_strand_id
1 'polypeptide(L)'
;PRVDGWLLMDSPWPTLLVCLGYVLIVKVIGPQYMKNRPPFQLRNILVAYNAFQVVFSIWIFYEFGMGGWFLGYSYRCQPVDYSQNPMAIRVRFW
;
A
#
# COMPACT_ATOMS: atom_id res chain seq x y z
N PRO A 1 4.96 17.57 8.63
CA PRO A 1 6.07 18.11 7.82
C PRO A 1 6.79 17.10 6.90
N ARG A 2 7.12 15.87 7.35
CA ARG A 2 7.93 14.94 6.54
C ARG A 2 7.16 14.23 5.41
N VAL A 3 5.88 13.97 5.63
CA VAL A 3 4.91 13.33 4.71
C VAL A 3 3.79 14.30 4.33
N ASP A 4 3.99 15.59 4.63
CA ASP A 4 3.04 16.67 4.33
C ASP A 4 2.96 16.85 2.81
N GLY A 5 1.76 16.93 2.25
CA GLY A 5 1.53 16.99 0.81
C GLY A 5 1.63 15.64 0.08
N TRP A 6 1.74 14.52 0.81
CA TRP A 6 1.64 13.19 0.23
C TRP A 6 0.18 12.84 -0.07
N LEU A 7 -0.03 12.13 -1.18
CA LEU A 7 -1.36 11.69 -1.59
C LEU A 7 -2.00 10.87 -0.46
N LEU A 8 -3.21 11.28 -0.02
CA LEU A 8 -3.97 10.68 1.08
C LEU A 8 -3.40 10.86 2.51
N MET A 9 -2.36 11.67 2.71
CA MET A 9 -1.71 11.85 4.03
C MET A 9 -2.02 13.19 4.70
N ASP A 10 -2.61 14.14 3.98
CA ASP A 10 -2.97 15.47 4.52
C ASP A 10 -4.15 15.44 5.49
N SER A 11 -5.10 14.52 5.29
CA SER A 11 -6.23 14.33 6.20
C SER A 11 -6.74 12.89 6.15
N PRO A 12 -7.40 12.39 7.21
CA PRO A 12 -7.94 11.04 7.24
C PRO A 12 -9.21 10.88 6.39
N TRP A 13 -9.87 11.99 6.03
CA TRP A 13 -11.14 11.99 5.32
C TRP A 13 -11.07 11.36 3.91
N PRO A 14 -10.11 11.70 3.03
CA PRO A 14 -9.93 11.03 1.74
C PRO A 14 -9.81 9.51 1.86
N THR A 15 -8.99 9.02 2.78
CA THR A 15 -8.79 7.58 2.99
C THR A 15 -10.06 6.89 3.49
N LEU A 16 -10.78 7.51 4.43
CA LEU A 16 -12.06 7.00 4.92
C LEU A 16 -13.11 6.92 3.82
N LEU A 17 -13.20 7.94 2.95
CA LEU A 17 -14.14 7.95 1.83
C LEU A 17 -13.84 6.85 0.82
N VAL A 18 -12.56 6.62 0.50
CA VAL A 18 -12.14 5.51 -0.39
C VAL A 18 -12.51 4.15 0.22
N CYS A 19 -12.22 3.94 1.51
CA CYS A 19 -12.57 2.70 2.21
C CYS A 19 -14.08 2.45 2.24
N LEU A 20 -14.88 3.47 2.58
CA LEU A 20 -16.34 3.38 2.59
C LEU A 20 -16.87 3.11 1.18
N GLY A 21 -16.37 3.82 0.17
CA GLY A 21 -16.71 3.60 -1.24
C GLY A 21 -16.42 2.16 -1.68
N TYR A 22 -15.25 1.63 -1.33
CA TYR A 22 -14.86 0.24 -1.61
C TYR A 22 -15.87 -0.75 -1.01
N VAL A 23 -16.23 -0.59 0.27
CA VAL A 23 -17.18 -1.49 0.94
C VAL A 23 -18.57 -1.43 0.29
N LEU A 24 -19.06 -0.24 -0.03
CA LEU A 24 -20.35 -0.05 -0.69
C LEU A 24 -20.36 -0.69 -2.09
N ILE A 25 -19.31 -0.50 -2.87
CA ILE A 25 -19.18 -1.07 -4.22
C ILE A 25 -19.12 -2.59 -4.15
N VAL A 26 -18.28 -3.17 -3.28
CA VAL A 26 -18.08 -4.62 -3.24
C VAL A 26 -19.24 -5.37 -2.60
N LYS A 27 -19.87 -4.83 -1.55
CA LYS A 27 -20.93 -5.53 -0.82
C LYS A 27 -22.34 -5.28 -1.35
N VAL A 28 -22.63 -4.11 -1.89
CA VAL A 28 -24.00 -3.72 -2.28
C VAL A 28 -24.11 -3.61 -3.79
N ILE A 29 -23.38 -2.68 -4.39
CA ILE A 29 -23.56 -2.31 -5.81
C ILE A 29 -23.11 -3.44 -6.75
N GLY A 30 -21.94 -4.03 -6.49
CA GLY A 30 -21.33 -5.09 -7.30
C GLY A 30 -22.21 -6.35 -7.37
N PRO A 31 -22.65 -6.92 -6.22
CA PRO A 31 -23.53 -8.09 -6.22
C PRO A 31 -24.89 -7.81 -6.87
N GLN A 32 -25.48 -6.62 -6.65
CA GLN A 32 -26.72 -6.23 -7.32
C GLN A 32 -26.56 -6.15 -8.84
N TYR A 33 -25.45 -5.58 -9.31
CA TYR A 33 -25.14 -5.46 -10.75
C TYR A 33 -24.85 -6.82 -11.41
N MET A 34 -24.20 -7.74 -10.69
CA MET A 34 -23.84 -9.07 -11.20
C MET A 34 -24.95 -10.12 -11.08
N LYS A 35 -26.08 -9.82 -10.41
CA LYS A 35 -27.16 -10.78 -10.15
C LYS A 35 -27.68 -11.51 -11.40
N ASN A 36 -27.74 -10.84 -12.54
CA ASN A 36 -28.28 -11.37 -13.80
C ASN A 36 -27.21 -11.51 -14.90
N ARG A 37 -25.92 -11.56 -14.53
CA ARG A 37 -24.81 -11.61 -15.49
C ARG A 37 -23.86 -12.77 -15.19
N PRO A 38 -23.31 -13.44 -16.22
CA PRO A 38 -22.29 -14.45 -16.01
C PRO A 38 -21.00 -13.82 -15.46
N PRO A 39 -20.17 -14.59 -14.72
CA PRO A 39 -18.92 -14.09 -14.17
C PRO A 39 -17.94 -13.71 -15.29
N PHE A 40 -17.22 -12.60 -15.11
CA PHE A 40 -16.20 -12.16 -16.05
C PHE A 40 -14.99 -13.09 -16.05
N GLN A 41 -14.49 -13.44 -17.23
CA GLN A 41 -13.23 -14.18 -17.36
C GLN A 41 -12.04 -13.21 -17.29
N LEU A 42 -11.56 -12.95 -16.08
CA LEU A 42 -10.46 -12.01 -15.83
C LEU A 42 -9.11 -12.70 -15.59
N ARG A 43 -8.95 -13.96 -16.05
CA ARG A 43 -7.79 -14.80 -15.69
C ARG A 43 -6.45 -14.15 -16.03
N ASN A 44 -6.29 -13.62 -17.24
CA ASN A 44 -5.03 -12.98 -17.66
C ASN A 44 -4.75 -11.69 -16.88
N ILE A 45 -5.80 -10.92 -16.58
CA ILE A 45 -5.70 -9.69 -15.78
C ILE A 45 -5.26 -10.04 -14.35
N LEU A 46 -5.84 -11.09 -13.74
CA LEU A 46 -5.43 -11.57 -12.42
C LEU A 46 -3.97 -12.04 -12.40
N VAL A 47 -3.53 -12.74 -13.43
CA VAL A 47 -2.13 -13.18 -13.55
C VAL A 47 -1.18 -11.98 -13.63
N ALA A 48 -1.48 -11.01 -14.48
CA ALA A 48 -0.69 -9.78 -14.60
C ALA A 48 -0.67 -8.97 -13.29
N TYR A 49 -1.83 -8.84 -12.64
CA TYR A 49 -1.97 -8.16 -11.36
C TYR A 49 -1.12 -8.83 -10.26
N ASN A 50 -1.21 -10.15 -10.10
CA ASN A 50 -0.43 -10.88 -9.11
C ASN A 50 1.08 -10.81 -9.41
N ALA A 51 1.48 -10.89 -10.68
CA ALA A 51 2.88 -10.73 -11.06
C ALA A 51 3.42 -9.34 -10.69
N PHE A 52 2.66 -8.29 -10.99
CA PHE A 52 2.98 -6.92 -10.56
C PHE A 52 3.06 -6.81 -9.03
N GLN A 53 2.10 -7.38 -8.31
CA GLN A 53 2.09 -7.37 -6.85
C GLN A 53 3.34 -8.04 -6.26
N VAL A 54 3.80 -9.15 -6.83
CA VAL A 54 5.04 -9.83 -6.39
C VAL A 54 6.27 -8.94 -6.62
N VAL A 55 6.41 -8.37 -7.82
CA VAL A 55 7.53 -7.46 -8.13
C VAL A 55 7.53 -6.25 -7.20
N PHE A 56 6.37 -5.64 -6.98
CA PHE A 56 6.21 -4.50 -6.08
C PHE A 56 6.55 -4.88 -4.62
N SER A 57 6.10 -6.04 -4.15
CA SER A 57 6.41 -6.53 -2.80
C SER A 57 7.91 -6.78 -2.60
N ILE A 58 8.59 -7.34 -3.61
CA ILE A 58 10.06 -7.53 -3.58
C ILE A 58 10.76 -6.18 -3.49
N TRP A 59 10.31 -5.20 -4.27
CA TRP A 59 10.88 -3.85 -4.23
C TRP A 59 10.71 -3.19 -2.87
N ILE A 60 9.52 -3.27 -2.27
CA ILE A 60 9.26 -2.79 -0.90
C ILE A 60 10.18 -3.46 0.11
N PHE A 61 10.29 -4.79 0.05
CA PHE A 61 11.13 -5.56 0.95
C PHE A 61 12.60 -5.14 0.85
N TYR A 62 13.09 -4.88 -0.38
CA TYR A 62 14.44 -4.36 -0.59
C TYR A 62 14.63 -2.95 0.00
N GLU A 63 13.69 -2.04 -0.23
CA GLU A 63 13.75 -0.67 0.31
C GLU A 63 13.71 -0.64 1.85
N PHE A 64 12.86 -1.44 2.49
CA PHE A 64 12.84 -1.59 3.96
C PHE A 64 14.10 -2.26 4.51
N GLY A 65 14.55 -3.31 3.83
CA GLY A 65 15.80 -4.01 4.15
C GLY A 65 16.98 -3.06 4.18
N MET A 66 17.17 -2.33 3.08
CA MET A 66 18.24 -1.34 2.92
C MET A 66 18.00 -0.06 3.72
N GLY A 67 16.77 0.26 4.10
CA GLY A 67 16.44 1.44 4.89
C GLY A 67 16.86 1.34 6.37
N GLY A 68 17.07 0.12 6.88
CA GLY A 68 17.57 -0.06 8.24
C GLY A 68 17.81 -1.50 8.67
N TRP A 69 16.92 -2.42 8.27
CA TRP A 69 16.91 -3.81 8.77
C TRP A 69 18.20 -4.59 8.48
N PHE A 70 18.85 -4.35 7.35
CA PHE A 70 20.12 -5.02 6.98
C PHE A 70 21.37 -4.22 7.32
N LEU A 71 21.27 -2.90 7.53
CA LEU A 71 22.43 -2.00 7.63
C LEU A 71 22.70 -1.44 9.03
N GLY A 72 21.83 -1.68 10.01
CA GLY A 72 22.14 -1.28 11.39
C GLY A 72 20.97 -1.25 12.38
N TYR A 73 19.76 -1.65 11.99
CA TYR A 73 18.66 -1.76 12.94
C TYR A 73 18.79 -3.03 13.78
N SER A 74 18.62 -2.87 15.10
CA SER A 74 18.40 -4.02 15.97
C SER A 74 17.01 -4.60 15.66
N TYR A 75 16.88 -5.93 15.61
CA TYR A 75 15.58 -6.62 15.53
C TYR A 75 14.75 -6.50 16.83
N ARG A 76 15.11 -5.57 17.72
CA ARG A 76 14.41 -5.22 18.96
C ARG A 76 13.81 -3.82 18.81
N CYS A 77 13.40 -3.20 19.92
CA CYS A 77 12.87 -1.84 19.92
C CYS A 77 13.92 -0.87 19.35
N GLN A 78 13.67 -0.35 18.14
CA GLN A 78 14.42 0.73 17.52
C GLN A 78 13.50 1.96 17.45
N PRO A 79 13.88 3.11 18.05
CA PRO A 79 13.09 4.32 17.95
C PRO A 79 13.06 4.85 16.52
N VAL A 80 11.95 5.52 16.17
CA VAL A 80 11.82 6.18 14.86
C VAL A 80 12.77 7.37 14.79
N ASP A 81 13.66 7.37 13.80
CA ASP A 81 14.51 8.52 13.51
C ASP A 81 13.75 9.55 12.66
N TYR A 82 13.54 10.73 13.25
CA TYR A 82 12.85 11.85 12.61
C TYR A 82 13.80 12.75 11.79
N SER A 83 15.10 12.49 11.78
CA SER A 83 16.10 13.24 11.03
C SER A 83 15.88 13.18 9.50
N GLN A 84 16.61 14.03 8.76
CA GLN A 84 16.66 14.01 7.29
C GLN A 84 17.85 13.19 6.76
N ASN A 85 18.32 12.21 7.52
CA ASN A 85 19.36 11.30 7.07
C ASN A 85 18.86 10.48 5.87
N PRO A 86 19.74 10.14 4.91
CA PRO A 86 19.34 9.40 3.70
C PRO A 86 18.66 8.06 4.03
N MET A 87 19.08 7.39 5.11
CA MET A 87 18.45 6.15 5.60
C MET A 87 17.04 6.42 6.17
N ALA A 88 16.87 7.48 6.96
CA ALA A 88 15.59 7.84 7.57
C ALA A 88 14.57 8.37 6.54
N ILE A 89 15.04 8.98 5.44
CA ILE A 89 14.20 9.38 4.31
C ILE A 89 13.78 8.14 3.49
N ARG A 90 14.66 7.15 3.33
CA ARG A 90 14.36 5.92 2.59
C ARG A 90 13.25 5.09 3.25
N VAL A 91 13.29 4.96 4.57
CA VAL A 91 12.24 4.26 5.34
C VAL A 91 10.90 5.02 5.35
N ARG A 92 10.91 6.34 5.10
CA ARG A 92 9.69 7.18 5.08
C ARG A 92 8.80 6.93 3.89
N PHE A 93 9.28 6.32 2.80
CA PHE A 93 8.46 6.02 1.60
C PHE A 93 7.29 5.04 1.84
N TRP A 94 7.00 4.77 3.12
CA TRP A 94 5.86 4.07 3.70
C TRP A 94 5.41 4.75 4.99
#